data_AF-A0A9D1MUX4-F1
#
_entry.id   AF-A0A9D1MUX4-F1
#
_cell.length_a   1.000
_cell.length_b   1.000
_cell.length_c   1.000
_cell.angle_alpha   90.00
_cell.angle_beta   90.00
_cell.angle_gamma   90.00
#
_symmetry.space_group_name_H-M   'P 1'
#
loop_
_entity.id
_entity.type
_entity.pdbx_description
1 polymer ?
#
loop_
_entity_poly.entity_id
_entity_poly.type
_entity_poly.pdbx_seq_one_letter_code
_entity_poly.pdbx_strand_id
1 'polypeptide(L)'
;MYKRSKNNLQMHWDFIVLDMLCLAVSLLLAYWIGFGFTVEIDLMYGNIFFFLLLFDFFVIICTGAFQDVLTRGYWKEFLATFRQAVLIELVFVAYLIVMRSEQYWRLVIFLSGFYYLVLCYVVKIAWKAFVKKRRTLEHDSLLVITCYDCAQHVAQMICNGVYENYKVMGIIILDRDLAGEEIGGVKVLANQKTMLDYICRNWVDEVLFDVPNDAELPEGIVSGLSEMGVVVHLKIDEQSTDDGCKRFVERFGNYAVRQIADSSGESVNVSFYVKAEDPATTLEEARDYTFGILASLDRENTDAALSAVEEQQGFTLQIREYNGLTQLADALLDGEVGGIVLNEGYVDVYDEIPNYTDFADQIRALQGESLEQTQNENAPSSTVADDGVINIYISGSDTRATS
;
A
#
# COMPACT_ATOMS: atom_id res chain seq x y z
N MET A 1 -8.83 12.75 5.72
CA MET A 1 -9.66 11.71 5.07
C MET A 1 -10.36 12.26 3.82
N TYR A 2 -9.68 12.21 2.67
CA TYR A 2 -10.29 12.07 1.35
C TYR A 2 -9.28 11.34 0.47
N LYS A 3 -9.05 10.06 0.79
CA LYS A 3 -8.31 9.15 -0.07
C LYS A 3 -8.99 9.25 -1.43
N ARG A 4 -8.23 9.57 -2.47
CA ARG A 4 -8.64 9.32 -3.83
C ARG A 4 -8.86 7.81 -3.89
N SER A 5 -10.09 7.38 -3.64
CA SER A 5 -10.64 6.23 -4.33
C SER A 5 -10.44 6.60 -5.79
N LYS A 6 -9.29 6.21 -6.35
CA LYS A 6 -9.27 5.68 -7.71
C LYS A 6 -10.42 4.69 -7.65
N ASN A 7 -11.60 5.13 -8.08
CA ASN A 7 -12.75 4.25 -8.17
C ASN A 7 -12.19 3.05 -8.91
N ASN A 8 -12.10 1.91 -8.22
CA ASN A 8 -11.61 0.66 -8.81
C ASN A 8 -12.38 0.35 -10.10
N LEU A 9 -13.54 0.98 -10.29
CA LEU A 9 -14.31 0.96 -11.52
C LEU A 9 -13.67 1.73 -12.70
N GLN A 10 -13.09 2.92 -12.50
CA GLN A 10 -12.67 3.80 -13.62
C GLN A 10 -11.38 3.36 -14.35
N MET A 11 -10.52 2.53 -13.73
CA MET A 11 -9.36 1.92 -14.41
C MET A 11 -9.59 0.47 -14.87
N HIS A 12 -10.77 -0.12 -14.65
CA HIS A 12 -11.01 -1.55 -14.93
C HIS A 12 -12.19 -1.84 -15.87
N TRP A 13 -12.87 -0.83 -16.41
CA TRP A 13 -13.88 -1.03 -17.47
C TRP A 13 -13.32 -1.83 -18.65
N ASP A 14 -12.06 -1.60 -19.02
CA ASP A 14 -11.39 -2.34 -20.10
C ASP A 14 -11.41 -3.85 -19.87
N PHE A 15 -11.13 -4.29 -18.63
CA PHE A 15 -11.12 -5.71 -18.28
C PHE A 15 -12.53 -6.31 -18.26
N ILE A 16 -13.53 -5.56 -17.80
CA ILE A 16 -14.94 -5.99 -17.81
C ILE A 16 -15.44 -6.17 -19.26
N VAL A 17 -15.16 -5.19 -20.11
CA VAL A 17 -15.58 -5.23 -21.53
C VAL A 17 -14.88 -6.38 -22.26
N LEU A 18 -13.59 -6.60 -22.02
CA LEU A 18 -12.86 -7.72 -22.61
C LEU A 18 -13.40 -9.08 -22.15
N ASP A 19 -13.77 -9.21 -20.88
CA ASP A 19 -14.35 -10.43 -20.31
C ASP A 19 -15.71 -10.77 -20.95
N MET A 20 -16.59 -9.77 -21.05
CA MET A 20 -17.87 -9.90 -21.76
C MET A 20 -17.69 -10.27 -23.22
N LEU A 21 -16.71 -9.66 -23.91
CA LEU A 21 -16.40 -10.01 -25.29
C LEU A 21 -15.90 -11.46 -25.39
N CYS A 22 -15.10 -11.92 -24.42
CA CYS A 22 -14.67 -13.32 -24.35
C CYS A 22 -15.86 -14.28 -24.19
N LEU A 23 -16.85 -13.94 -23.34
CA LEU A 23 -18.07 -14.75 -23.17
C LEU A 23 -18.93 -14.76 -24.44
N ALA A 24 -19.09 -13.61 -25.10
CA ALA A 24 -19.81 -13.51 -26.36
C ALA A 24 -19.16 -14.41 -27.44
N VAL A 25 -17.84 -14.32 -27.59
CA VAL A 25 -17.09 -15.11 -28.58
C VAL A 25 -17.12 -16.60 -28.24
N SER A 26 -17.00 -16.98 -26.97
CA SER A 26 -17.05 -18.39 -26.57
C SER A 26 -18.40 -19.04 -26.86
N LEU A 27 -19.51 -18.32 -26.62
CA LEU A 27 -20.86 -18.79 -26.92
C LEU A 27 -21.08 -18.95 -28.44
N LEU A 28 -20.60 -17.99 -29.24
CA LEU A 28 -20.69 -18.06 -30.71
C LEU A 28 -19.89 -19.24 -31.26
N LEU A 29 -18.66 -19.45 -30.79
CA LEU A 29 -17.81 -20.57 -31.21
C LEU A 29 -18.44 -21.91 -30.85
N ALA A 30 -18.95 -22.05 -29.62
CA ALA A 30 -19.61 -23.26 -29.17
C ALA A 30 -20.88 -23.54 -30.00
N TYR A 31 -21.67 -22.51 -30.30
CA TYR A 31 -22.86 -22.62 -31.15
C TYR A 31 -22.51 -23.09 -32.56
N TRP A 32 -21.52 -22.47 -33.22
CA TRP A 32 -21.12 -22.84 -34.58
C TRP A 32 -20.59 -24.27 -34.69
N ILE A 33 -19.92 -24.77 -33.66
CA ILE A 33 -19.49 -26.18 -33.62
C ILE A 33 -20.68 -27.12 -33.42
N GLY A 34 -21.67 -26.71 -32.62
CA GLY A 34 -22.85 -27.52 -32.33
C GLY A 34 -23.85 -27.61 -33.48
N PHE A 35 -24.09 -26.51 -34.17
CA PHE A 35 -25.18 -26.37 -35.15
C PHE A 35 -24.69 -26.07 -36.58
N GLY A 36 -23.38 -25.91 -36.76
CA GLY A 36 -22.78 -25.46 -38.02
C GLY A 36 -22.72 -23.94 -38.11
N PHE A 37 -21.98 -23.43 -39.10
CA PHE A 37 -21.84 -21.99 -39.32
C PHE A 37 -23.11 -21.43 -39.99
N THR A 38 -24.04 -20.94 -39.17
CA THR A 38 -25.26 -20.25 -39.62
C THR A 38 -25.22 -18.78 -39.17
N VAL A 39 -25.76 -17.89 -40.02
CA VAL A 39 -25.86 -16.44 -39.73
C VAL A 39 -27.13 -16.12 -38.94
N GLU A 40 -28.20 -16.90 -39.15
CA GLU A 40 -29.45 -16.80 -38.40
C GLU A 40 -29.32 -17.61 -37.11
N ILE A 41 -29.18 -16.90 -35.99
CA ILE A 41 -29.23 -17.48 -34.65
C ILE A 41 -30.71 -17.58 -34.26
N ASP A 42 -31.13 -18.77 -33.86
CA ASP A 42 -32.48 -18.99 -33.35
C ASP A 42 -32.75 -18.09 -32.13
N LEU A 43 -33.97 -17.54 -32.06
CA LEU A 43 -34.41 -16.58 -31.04
C LEU A 43 -34.17 -17.11 -29.63
N MET A 44 -34.28 -18.43 -29.42
CA MET A 44 -34.00 -19.05 -28.12
C MET A 44 -32.51 -18.94 -27.72
N TYR A 45 -31.58 -19.16 -28.64
CA TYR A 45 -30.14 -19.00 -28.41
C TYR A 45 -29.75 -17.54 -28.27
N GLY A 46 -30.42 -16.64 -29.00
CA GLY A 46 -30.31 -15.19 -28.80
C GLY A 46 -30.67 -14.80 -27.37
N ASN A 47 -31.81 -15.28 -26.85
CA ASN A 47 -32.22 -14.99 -25.47
C ASN A 47 -31.23 -15.52 -24.42
N ILE A 48 -30.67 -16.71 -24.64
CA ILE A 48 -29.59 -17.26 -23.80
C ILE A 48 -28.37 -16.35 -23.81
N PHE A 49 -27.94 -15.93 -25.00
CA PHE A 49 -26.77 -15.09 -25.19
C PHE A 49 -26.90 -13.77 -24.41
N PHE A 50 -28.02 -13.06 -24.57
CA PHE A 50 -28.27 -11.81 -23.85
C PHE A 50 -28.37 -12.04 -22.33
N PHE A 51 -29.03 -13.11 -21.89
CA PHE A 51 -29.17 -13.42 -20.47
C PHE A 51 -27.82 -13.71 -19.81
N LEU A 52 -26.96 -14.50 -20.45
CA LEU A 52 -25.65 -14.84 -19.93
C LEU A 52 -24.72 -13.63 -19.88
N LEU A 53 -24.73 -12.76 -20.88
CA LEU A 53 -23.95 -11.51 -20.83
C LEU A 53 -24.40 -10.58 -19.70
N LEU A 54 -25.72 -10.45 -19.49
CA LEU A 54 -26.25 -9.66 -18.38
C LEU A 54 -25.84 -10.24 -17.03
N PHE A 55 -25.94 -11.56 -16.88
CA PHE A 55 -25.61 -12.21 -15.60
C PHE A 55 -24.10 -12.25 -15.35
N ASP A 56 -23.28 -12.34 -16.39
CA ASP A 56 -21.83 -12.21 -16.29
C ASP A 56 -21.42 -10.85 -15.73
N PHE A 57 -22.05 -9.76 -16.19
CA PHE A 57 -21.87 -8.44 -15.59
C PHE A 57 -22.10 -8.45 -14.08
N PHE A 58 -23.20 -9.09 -13.67
CA PHE A 58 -23.60 -9.16 -12.28
C PHE A 58 -22.63 -10.00 -11.45
N VAL A 59 -22.22 -11.16 -11.96
CA VAL A 59 -21.23 -12.04 -11.32
C VAL A 59 -19.90 -11.32 -11.17
N ILE A 60 -19.44 -10.60 -12.19
CA ILE A 60 -18.21 -9.79 -12.14
C ILE A 60 -18.28 -8.77 -11.00
N ILE A 61 -19.39 -8.02 -10.91
CA ILE A 61 -19.60 -7.00 -9.89
C ILE A 61 -19.63 -7.61 -8.49
N CYS A 62 -20.42 -8.68 -8.30
CA CYS A 62 -20.58 -9.33 -7.00
C CYS A 62 -19.31 -10.03 -6.51
N THR A 63 -18.54 -10.63 -7.40
CA THR A 63 -17.33 -11.37 -7.04
C THR A 63 -16.10 -10.49 -6.88
N GLY A 64 -16.19 -9.20 -7.24
CA GLY A 64 -15.06 -8.29 -7.26
C GLY A 64 -13.91 -8.82 -8.13
N ALA A 65 -14.23 -9.54 -9.22
CA ALA A 65 -13.26 -10.32 -10.01
C ALA A 65 -12.05 -9.49 -10.50
N PHE A 66 -12.24 -8.17 -10.60
CA PHE A 66 -11.24 -7.23 -11.08
C PHE A 66 -10.55 -6.37 -10.00
N GLN A 67 -10.73 -6.65 -8.72
CA GLN A 67 -9.93 -6.01 -7.68
C GLN A 67 -8.46 -6.49 -7.80
N ASP A 68 -7.52 -5.54 -7.82
CA ASP A 68 -6.07 -5.80 -7.81
C ASP A 68 -5.53 -6.67 -8.96
N VAL A 69 -6.20 -6.63 -10.11
CA VAL A 69 -5.84 -7.43 -11.30
C VAL A 69 -4.41 -7.19 -11.73
N LEU A 70 -3.90 -5.95 -11.65
CA LEU A 70 -2.55 -5.65 -12.10
C LEU A 70 -1.45 -6.19 -11.17
N THR A 71 -1.74 -6.43 -9.89
CA THR A 71 -0.78 -6.94 -8.89
C THR A 71 -0.92 -8.46 -8.70
N ARG A 72 -2.05 -9.05 -9.11
CA ARG A 72 -2.33 -10.49 -9.01
C ARG A 72 -1.42 -11.32 -9.93
N GLY A 73 -0.65 -12.23 -9.32
CA GLY A 73 0.20 -13.19 -10.03
C GLY A 73 -0.59 -14.22 -10.86
N TYR A 74 0.08 -14.90 -11.80
CA TYR A 74 -0.54 -15.78 -12.81
C TYR A 74 -1.47 -16.87 -12.22
N TRP A 75 -1.04 -17.57 -11.17
CA TRP A 75 -1.83 -18.65 -10.55
C TRP A 75 -3.10 -18.15 -9.86
N LYS A 76 -2.99 -17.05 -9.12
CA LYS A 76 -4.16 -16.38 -8.53
C LYS A 76 -5.07 -15.85 -9.64
N GLU A 77 -4.51 -15.41 -10.78
CA GLU A 77 -5.30 -14.97 -11.94
C GLU A 77 -6.16 -16.10 -12.51
N PHE A 78 -5.53 -17.24 -12.75
CA PHE A 78 -6.18 -18.44 -13.25
C PHE A 78 -7.29 -18.90 -12.31
N LEU A 79 -7.03 -19.00 -11.00
CA LEU A 79 -8.01 -19.50 -10.04
C LEU A 79 -9.27 -18.62 -9.97
N ALA A 80 -9.12 -17.29 -9.99
CA ALA A 80 -10.29 -16.41 -9.98
C ALA A 80 -11.05 -16.44 -11.32
N THR A 81 -10.35 -16.58 -12.46
CA THR A 81 -10.98 -16.79 -13.78
C THR A 81 -11.74 -18.12 -13.83
N PHE A 82 -11.16 -19.17 -13.24
CA PHE A 82 -11.77 -20.49 -13.11
C PHE A 82 -13.03 -20.43 -12.25
N ARG A 83 -12.98 -19.75 -11.09
CA ARG A 83 -14.15 -19.52 -10.24
C ARG A 83 -15.26 -18.79 -11.00
N GLN A 84 -14.93 -17.75 -11.77
CA GLN A 84 -15.91 -17.04 -12.59
C GLN A 84 -16.51 -17.95 -13.68
N ALA A 85 -15.69 -18.70 -14.40
CA ALA A 85 -16.14 -19.65 -15.42
C ALA A 85 -17.13 -20.68 -14.86
N VAL A 86 -16.85 -21.24 -13.68
CA VAL A 86 -17.76 -22.19 -13.01
C VAL A 86 -19.08 -21.52 -12.62
N LEU A 87 -19.06 -20.28 -12.11
CA LEU A 87 -20.28 -19.56 -11.77
C LEU A 87 -21.15 -19.28 -13.02
N ILE A 88 -20.53 -18.87 -14.12
CA ILE A 88 -21.25 -18.65 -15.39
C ILE A 88 -21.82 -19.94 -15.95
N GLU A 89 -21.08 -21.05 -15.88
CA GLU A 89 -21.57 -22.35 -16.33
C GLU A 89 -22.74 -22.86 -15.47
N LEU A 90 -22.70 -22.65 -14.14
CA LEU A 90 -23.82 -22.95 -13.25
C LEU A 90 -25.06 -22.11 -13.59
N VAL A 91 -24.90 -20.82 -13.85
CA VAL A 91 -26.00 -19.92 -14.26
C VAL A 91 -26.58 -20.37 -15.59
N PHE A 92 -25.73 -20.78 -16.53
CA PHE A 92 -26.18 -21.29 -17.81
C PHE A 92 -27.02 -22.56 -17.66
N VAL A 93 -26.55 -23.54 -16.88
CA VAL A 93 -27.31 -24.76 -16.59
C VAL A 93 -28.62 -24.45 -15.88
N ALA A 94 -28.61 -23.55 -14.89
CA ALA A 94 -29.82 -23.14 -14.17
C ALA A 94 -30.87 -22.49 -15.10
N TYR A 95 -30.42 -21.62 -16.01
CA TYR A 95 -31.30 -21.01 -17.02
C TYR A 95 -31.96 -22.06 -17.90
N LEU A 96 -31.20 -23.06 -18.37
CA LEU A 96 -31.73 -24.14 -19.21
C LEU A 96 -32.79 -25.00 -18.49
N ILE A 97 -32.60 -25.26 -17.18
CA ILE A 97 -33.56 -25.98 -16.35
C ILE A 97 -34.87 -25.18 -16.22
N VAL A 98 -34.79 -23.88 -15.96
CA VAL A 98 -35.98 -22.99 -15.85
C VAL A 98 -36.75 -22.95 -17.17
N MET A 99 -36.05 -22.87 -18.30
CA MET A 99 -36.65 -22.88 -19.64
C MET A 99 -37.13 -24.28 -20.08
N ARG A 100 -36.91 -25.33 -19.27
CA ARG A 100 -37.29 -26.73 -19.53
C ARG A 100 -36.90 -27.23 -20.92
N SER A 101 -35.71 -26.86 -21.39
CA SER A 101 -35.27 -27.24 -22.73
C SER A 101 -34.36 -28.46 -22.70
N GLU A 102 -34.94 -29.61 -23.01
CA GLU A 102 -34.27 -30.91 -23.13
C GLU A 102 -33.42 -31.03 -24.41
N GLN A 103 -33.54 -30.08 -25.34
CA GLN A 103 -32.97 -30.17 -26.70
C GLN A 103 -31.63 -29.45 -26.87
N TYR A 104 -31.06 -28.85 -25.82
CA TYR A 104 -29.75 -28.23 -25.92
C TYR A 104 -28.64 -29.28 -25.99
N TRP A 105 -27.76 -29.10 -26.97
CA TRP A 105 -26.61 -29.97 -27.14
C TRP A 105 -25.68 -29.80 -25.94
N ARG A 106 -25.61 -30.80 -25.07
CA ARG A 106 -24.78 -30.79 -23.84
C ARG A 106 -23.32 -30.44 -24.14
N LEU A 107 -22.85 -30.85 -25.31
CA LEU A 107 -21.52 -30.55 -25.83
C LEU A 107 -21.28 -29.03 -26.02
N VAL A 108 -22.31 -28.26 -26.39
CA VAL A 108 -22.22 -26.79 -26.54
C VAL A 108 -21.99 -26.12 -25.18
N ILE A 109 -22.63 -26.61 -24.12
CA ILE A 109 -22.46 -26.08 -22.76
C ILE A 109 -20.99 -26.27 -22.33
N PHE A 110 -20.48 -27.50 -22.38
CA PHE A 110 -19.10 -27.80 -22.00
C PHE A 110 -18.06 -27.06 -22.85
N LEU A 111 -18.28 -26.97 -24.17
CA LEU A 111 -17.40 -26.22 -25.06
C LEU A 111 -17.42 -24.73 -24.74
N SER A 112 -18.59 -24.15 -24.45
CA SER A 112 -18.69 -22.73 -24.11
C SER A 112 -17.92 -22.37 -22.83
N GLY A 113 -18.01 -23.20 -21.79
CA GLY A 113 -17.23 -23.03 -20.56
C GLY A 113 -15.72 -23.17 -20.79
N PHE A 114 -15.31 -24.18 -21.56
CA PHE A 114 -13.90 -24.38 -21.92
C PHE A 114 -13.33 -23.20 -22.73
N TYR A 115 -14.03 -22.76 -23.77
CA TYR A 115 -13.59 -21.62 -24.58
C TYR A 115 -13.57 -20.33 -23.77
N TYR A 116 -14.57 -20.10 -22.93
CA TYR A 116 -14.60 -18.93 -22.06
C TYR A 116 -13.38 -18.89 -21.13
N LEU A 117 -13.09 -19.99 -20.41
CA LEU A 117 -11.94 -20.08 -19.50
C LEU A 117 -10.62 -19.77 -20.22
N VAL A 118 -10.39 -20.40 -21.38
CA VAL A 118 -9.13 -20.25 -22.12
C VAL A 118 -9.00 -18.84 -22.70
N LEU A 119 -10.01 -18.34 -23.40
CA LEU A 119 -9.98 -17.01 -24.02
C LEU A 119 -9.81 -15.92 -22.98
N CYS A 120 -10.62 -15.97 -21.92
CA CYS A 120 -10.60 -14.99 -20.85
C CYS A 120 -9.23 -14.94 -20.16
N TYR A 121 -8.65 -16.09 -19.81
CA TYR A 121 -7.33 -16.15 -19.18
C TYR A 121 -6.22 -15.60 -20.09
N VAL A 122 -6.19 -15.98 -21.36
CA VAL A 122 -5.19 -15.52 -22.33
C VAL A 122 -5.31 -14.01 -22.58
N VAL A 123 -6.53 -13.51 -22.77
CA VAL A 123 -6.80 -12.08 -23.00
C VAL A 123 -6.39 -11.25 -21.79
N LYS A 124 -6.70 -11.70 -20.57
CA LYS A 124 -6.28 -11.00 -19.33
C LYS A 124 -4.76 -10.92 -19.22
N ILE A 125 -4.04 -12.00 -19.49
CA ILE A 125 -2.57 -11.99 -19.48
C ILE A 125 -2.01 -11.04 -20.55
N ALA A 126 -2.52 -11.13 -21.77
CA ALA A 126 -2.07 -10.29 -22.88
C ALA A 126 -2.35 -8.81 -22.60
N TRP A 127 -3.54 -8.48 -22.09
CA TRP A 127 -3.91 -7.11 -21.75
C TRP A 127 -3.07 -6.57 -20.59
N LYS A 128 -2.82 -7.37 -19.53
CA LYS A 128 -1.90 -6.98 -18.46
C LYS A 128 -0.50 -6.67 -19.01
N ALA A 129 0.03 -7.52 -19.89
CA ALA A 129 1.33 -7.30 -20.50
C ALA A 129 1.35 -6.04 -21.36
N PHE A 130 0.29 -5.78 -22.12
CA PHE A 130 0.12 -4.58 -22.95
C PHE A 130 0.06 -3.31 -22.09
N VAL A 131 -0.75 -3.30 -21.03
CA VAL A 131 -0.89 -2.16 -20.11
C VAL A 131 0.43 -1.87 -19.39
N LYS A 132 1.14 -2.91 -18.91
CA LYS A 132 2.46 -2.74 -18.27
C LYS A 132 3.51 -2.20 -19.23
N LYS A 133 3.49 -2.64 -20.50
CA LYS A 133 4.36 -2.12 -21.55
C LYS A 133 4.02 -0.68 -21.92
N ARG A 134 2.76 -0.28 -21.84
CA ARG A 134 2.35 1.10 -22.13
C ARG A 134 2.68 2.06 -20.99
N ARG A 135 2.55 1.64 -19.73
CA ARG A 135 2.98 2.42 -18.55
C ARG A 135 4.47 2.73 -18.54
N THR A 136 5.30 1.87 -19.11
CA THR A 136 6.75 2.14 -19.23
C THR A 136 7.09 3.09 -20.39
N LEU A 137 6.13 3.40 -21.26
CA LEU A 137 6.28 4.31 -22.40
C LEU A 137 5.64 5.70 -22.14
N GLU A 138 4.64 5.77 -21.26
CA GLU A 138 4.13 7.04 -20.73
C GLU A 138 5.02 7.44 -19.54
N HIS A 139 5.98 8.33 -19.77
CA HIS A 139 6.82 8.87 -18.71
C HIS A 139 5.95 9.54 -17.62
N ASP A 140 6.13 9.14 -16.36
CA ASP A 140 5.46 9.78 -15.23
C ASP A 140 5.82 11.27 -15.19
N SER A 141 4.84 12.10 -14.86
CA SER A 141 5.04 13.54 -14.76
C SER A 141 5.78 13.86 -13.46
N LEU A 142 7.02 14.35 -13.61
CA LEU A 142 7.90 14.66 -12.49
C LEU A 142 7.95 16.17 -12.25
N LEU A 143 7.79 16.56 -10.99
CA LEU A 143 7.95 17.92 -10.52
C LEU A 143 9.10 17.99 -9.53
N VAL A 144 10.03 18.94 -9.70
CA VAL A 144 11.17 19.08 -8.80
C VAL A 144 10.99 20.30 -7.90
N ILE A 145 11.09 20.12 -6.59
CA ILE A 145 11.03 21.19 -5.58
C ILE A 145 12.43 21.42 -5.06
N THR A 146 12.90 22.66 -5.09
CA THR A 146 14.28 23.01 -4.71
C THR A 146 14.37 24.43 -4.15
N CYS A 147 15.54 24.79 -3.63
CA CYS A 147 15.89 26.16 -3.24
C CYS A 147 16.63 26.89 -4.38
N TYR A 148 16.64 28.22 -4.37
CA TYR A 148 17.24 29.04 -5.41
C TYR A 148 18.73 28.70 -5.64
N ASP A 149 19.48 28.44 -4.57
CA ASP A 149 20.91 28.12 -4.65
C ASP A 149 21.18 26.79 -5.37
N CYS A 150 20.24 25.84 -5.30
CA CYS A 150 20.32 24.53 -5.94
C CYS A 150 19.59 24.49 -7.30
N ALA A 151 18.68 25.44 -7.56
CA ALA A 151 17.82 25.45 -8.75
C ALA A 151 18.60 25.43 -10.08
N GLN A 152 19.73 26.14 -10.14
CA GLN A 152 20.55 26.18 -11.35
C GLN A 152 21.23 24.84 -11.64
N HIS A 153 21.63 24.11 -10.60
CA HIS A 153 22.22 22.78 -10.72
C HIS A 153 21.16 21.74 -11.13
N VAL A 154 19.97 21.80 -10.53
CA VAL A 154 18.82 20.97 -10.91
C VAL A 154 18.42 21.19 -12.37
N ALA A 155 18.35 22.43 -12.82
CA ALA A 155 18.04 22.76 -14.21
C ALA A 155 19.07 22.15 -15.19
N GLN A 156 20.37 22.22 -14.85
CA GLN A 156 21.41 21.56 -15.63
C GLN A 156 21.25 20.03 -15.66
N MET A 157 20.85 19.40 -14.55
CA MET A 157 20.61 17.95 -14.51
C MET A 157 19.43 17.52 -15.37
N ILE A 158 18.36 18.31 -15.38
CA ILE A 158 17.21 18.12 -16.26
C ILE A 158 17.66 18.24 -17.72
N CYS A 159 18.42 19.28 -18.07
CA CYS A 159 18.93 19.47 -19.43
C CYS A 159 19.94 18.41 -19.87
N ASN A 160 20.72 17.85 -18.94
CA ASN A 160 21.71 16.79 -19.20
C ASN A 160 21.08 15.38 -19.29
N GLY A 161 19.75 15.26 -19.17
CA GLY A 161 19.05 13.99 -19.36
C GLY A 161 19.07 13.04 -18.15
N VAL A 162 19.41 13.52 -16.95
CA VAL A 162 19.40 12.69 -15.72
C VAL A 162 18.00 12.12 -15.45
N TYR A 163 16.96 12.85 -15.88
CA TYR A 163 15.56 12.46 -15.74
C TYR A 163 14.91 12.10 -17.09
N GLU A 164 15.67 11.54 -18.05
CA GLU A 164 15.16 11.14 -19.39
C GLU A 164 13.95 10.20 -19.34
N ASN A 165 13.82 9.40 -18.29
CA ASN A 165 12.69 8.51 -18.07
C ASN A 165 11.44 9.20 -17.50
N TYR A 166 11.48 10.51 -17.28
CA TYR A 166 10.40 11.30 -16.71
C TYR A 166 10.03 12.47 -17.62
N LYS A 167 8.74 12.82 -17.61
CA LYS A 167 8.29 14.06 -18.22
C LYS A 167 8.38 15.16 -17.18
N VAL A 168 9.55 15.81 -17.11
CA VAL A 168 9.77 16.92 -16.17
C VAL A 168 8.87 18.10 -16.54
N MET A 169 7.93 18.44 -15.66
CA MET A 169 6.98 19.53 -15.87
C MET A 169 7.61 20.90 -15.59
N GLY A 170 8.52 20.96 -14.62
CA GLY A 170 9.24 22.17 -14.23
C GLY A 170 9.75 22.11 -12.80
N ILE A 171 10.21 23.27 -12.30
CA ILE A 171 10.82 23.41 -10.98
C ILE A 171 9.92 24.30 -10.11
N ILE A 172 9.85 24.04 -8.81
CA ILE A 172 9.23 24.91 -7.82
C ILE A 172 10.28 25.37 -6.82
N ILE A 173 10.27 26.66 -6.52
CA ILE A 173 11.27 27.30 -5.65
C ILE A 173 10.63 27.62 -4.30
N LEU A 174 11.25 27.18 -3.21
CA LEU A 174 10.70 27.35 -1.85
C LEU A 174 11.02 28.72 -1.23
N ASP A 175 12.20 29.23 -1.49
CA ASP A 175 12.83 30.36 -0.79
C ASP A 175 12.61 31.72 -1.46
N ARG A 176 12.23 31.75 -2.74
CA ARG A 176 11.98 33.00 -3.49
C ARG A 176 10.72 32.91 -4.36
N ASP A 177 10.09 34.08 -4.55
CA ASP A 177 8.98 34.23 -5.49
C ASP A 177 9.52 34.48 -6.90
N LEU A 178 9.58 33.41 -7.70
CA LEU A 178 10.07 33.41 -9.08
C LEU A 178 9.08 32.68 -10.02
N ALA A 179 7.83 32.53 -9.59
CA ALA A 179 6.81 31.83 -10.36
C ALA A 179 6.62 32.48 -11.74
N GLY A 180 6.76 31.69 -12.79
CA GLY A 180 6.67 32.14 -14.18
C GLY A 180 8.00 32.52 -14.83
N GLU A 181 9.12 32.54 -14.09
CA GLU A 181 10.45 32.73 -14.67
C GLU A 181 11.05 31.42 -15.23
N GLU A 182 12.15 31.53 -15.96
CA GLU A 182 12.91 30.38 -16.49
C GLU A 182 14.32 30.36 -15.90
N ILE A 183 14.70 29.24 -15.28
CA ILE A 183 16.05 29.01 -14.75
C ILE A 183 16.69 27.88 -15.57
N GLY A 184 17.81 28.17 -16.23
CA GLY A 184 18.54 27.18 -17.02
C GLY A 184 17.73 26.55 -18.16
N GLY A 185 16.71 27.24 -18.68
CA GLY A 185 15.81 26.72 -19.72
C GLY A 185 14.65 25.87 -19.20
N VAL A 186 14.51 25.73 -17.88
CA VAL A 186 13.39 25.05 -17.22
C VAL A 186 12.47 26.08 -16.56
N LYS A 187 11.16 25.91 -16.72
CA LYS A 187 10.16 26.83 -16.17
C LYS A 187 9.99 26.67 -14.66
N VAL A 188 9.94 27.79 -13.96
CA VAL A 188 9.55 27.87 -12.56
C VAL A 188 8.02 27.96 -12.49
N LEU A 189 7.39 26.94 -11.91
CA LEU A 189 5.94 26.75 -12.01
C LEU A 189 5.17 27.42 -10.88
N ALA A 190 5.74 27.44 -9.68
CA ALA A 190 5.13 28.00 -8.49
C ALA A 190 6.19 28.34 -7.45
N ASN A 191 5.73 28.94 -6.35
CA ASN A 191 6.51 29.16 -5.13
C ASN A 191 5.92 28.34 -3.98
N GLN A 192 6.56 28.34 -2.80
CA GLN A 192 6.08 27.63 -1.61
C GLN A 192 4.57 27.79 -1.33
N LYS A 193 4.04 29.03 -1.39
CA LYS A 193 2.61 29.31 -1.09
C LYS A 193 1.63 28.84 -2.18
N THR A 194 2.09 28.80 -3.43
CA THR A 194 1.24 28.49 -4.61
C THR A 194 1.49 27.07 -5.12
N MET A 195 2.48 26.37 -4.58
CA MET A 195 2.87 25.01 -4.92
C MET A 195 1.70 24.03 -4.82
N LEU A 196 1.03 23.99 -3.66
CA LEU A 196 -0.07 23.07 -3.43
C LEU A 196 -1.24 23.35 -4.38
N ASP A 197 -1.58 24.61 -4.63
CA ASP A 197 -2.63 24.97 -5.61
C ASP A 197 -2.23 24.57 -7.04
N TYR A 198 -0.95 24.71 -7.41
CA TYR A 198 -0.45 24.26 -8.70
C TYR A 198 -0.55 22.74 -8.85
N ILE A 199 -0.14 21.96 -7.85
CA ILE A 199 -0.19 20.49 -7.86
C ILE A 199 -1.64 19.99 -7.79
N CYS A 200 -2.54 20.72 -7.13
CA CYS A 200 -3.97 20.42 -7.16
C CYS A 200 -4.59 20.62 -8.54
N ARG A 201 -4.15 21.64 -9.28
CA ARG A 201 -4.69 21.99 -10.60
C ARG A 201 -4.07 21.22 -11.75
N ASN A 202 -2.79 20.87 -11.62
CA ASN A 202 -2.04 20.14 -12.64
C ASN A 202 -1.78 18.73 -12.14
N TRP A 203 -2.14 17.72 -12.94
CA TRP A 203 -1.87 16.33 -12.56
C TRP A 203 -0.37 16.08 -12.60
N VAL A 204 0.21 15.85 -11.41
CA VAL A 204 1.60 15.48 -11.19
C VAL A 204 1.60 14.11 -10.52
N ASP A 205 2.35 13.17 -11.08
CA ASP A 205 2.42 11.80 -10.58
C ASP A 205 3.49 11.67 -9.47
N GLU A 206 4.62 12.35 -9.65
CA GLU A 206 5.78 12.29 -8.74
C GLU A 206 6.38 13.66 -8.44
N VAL A 207 6.83 13.83 -7.20
CA VAL A 207 7.50 15.05 -6.71
C VAL A 207 8.84 14.69 -6.10
N LEU A 208 9.92 15.31 -6.59
CA LEU A 208 11.26 15.18 -6.05
C LEU A 208 11.64 16.44 -5.27
N PHE A 209 11.97 16.30 -3.99
CA PHE A 209 12.59 17.35 -3.19
C PHE A 209 14.11 17.27 -3.31
N ASP A 210 14.71 18.24 -4.00
CA ASP A 210 16.15 18.48 -4.04
C ASP A 210 16.46 19.74 -3.22
N VAL A 211 16.49 19.56 -1.92
CA VAL A 211 16.68 20.60 -0.91
C VAL A 211 17.86 20.14 -0.04
N PRO A 212 18.78 21.04 0.39
CA PRO A 212 19.87 20.66 1.29
C PRO A 212 19.34 20.06 2.59
N ASN A 213 20.05 19.09 3.19
CA ASN A 213 19.62 18.39 4.40
C ASN A 213 19.31 19.30 5.60
N ASP A 214 19.92 20.49 5.64
CA ASP A 214 19.74 21.47 6.71
C ASP A 214 18.51 22.38 6.52
N ALA A 215 17.83 22.29 5.37
CA ALA A 215 16.68 23.12 5.10
C ALA A 215 15.40 22.47 5.65
N GLU A 216 14.76 23.20 6.56
CA GLU A 216 13.47 22.83 7.14
C GLU A 216 12.41 22.77 6.04
N LEU A 217 11.95 21.56 5.73
CA LEU A 217 10.78 21.35 4.89
C LEU A 217 9.57 21.94 5.61
N PRO A 218 8.74 22.76 4.94
CA PRO A 218 7.58 23.34 5.58
C PRO A 218 6.64 22.24 6.10
N GLU A 219 6.30 22.31 7.38
CA GLU A 219 5.42 21.34 8.03
C GLU A 219 4.10 21.20 7.24
N GLY A 220 3.72 19.95 6.98
CA GLY A 220 2.47 19.64 6.28
C GLY A 220 2.53 19.60 4.75
N ILE A 221 3.64 19.98 4.08
CA ILE A 221 3.73 19.82 2.61
C ILE A 221 3.79 18.35 2.23
N VAL A 222 4.62 17.56 2.91
CA VAL A 222 4.75 16.12 2.61
C VAL A 222 3.42 15.39 2.86
N SER A 223 2.76 15.67 4.00
CA SER A 223 1.44 15.10 4.27
C SER A 223 0.38 15.60 3.29
N GLY A 224 0.39 16.87 2.91
CA GLY A 224 -0.51 17.41 1.88
C GLY A 224 -0.35 16.74 0.51
N LEU A 225 0.90 16.50 0.07
CA LEU A 225 1.18 15.76 -1.16
C LEU A 225 0.80 14.28 -1.05
N SER A 226 1.04 13.67 0.11
CA SER A 226 0.65 12.29 0.41
C SER A 226 -0.87 12.12 0.40
N GLU A 227 -1.62 13.04 1.02
CA GLU A 227 -3.08 13.06 1.01
C GLU A 227 -3.64 13.17 -0.42
N MET A 228 -2.92 13.84 -1.31
CA MET A 228 -3.26 13.95 -2.73
C MET A 228 -2.90 12.71 -3.56
N GLY A 229 -2.21 11.73 -2.96
CA GLY A 229 -1.77 10.51 -3.61
C GLY A 229 -0.61 10.72 -4.60
N VAL A 230 0.19 11.76 -4.37
CA VAL A 230 1.41 12.07 -5.15
C VAL A 230 2.57 11.36 -4.48
N VAL A 231 3.40 10.65 -5.27
CA VAL A 231 4.59 9.99 -4.73
C VAL A 231 5.67 11.03 -4.44
N VAL A 232 6.18 11.04 -3.21
CA VAL A 232 7.20 12.00 -2.78
C VAL A 232 8.55 11.29 -2.65
N HIS A 233 9.53 11.80 -3.40
CA HIS A 233 10.93 11.41 -3.32
C HIS A 233 11.72 12.51 -2.60
N LEU A 234 12.40 12.16 -1.51
CA LEU A 234 13.35 13.05 -0.82
C LEU A 234 14.77 12.64 -1.20
N LYS A 235 15.59 13.59 -1.66
CA LYS A 235 17.01 13.35 -1.91
C LYS A 235 17.75 13.09 -0.59
N ILE A 236 18.56 12.04 -0.53
CA ILE A 236 19.44 11.74 0.61
C ILE A 236 20.89 11.97 0.15
N ASP A 237 21.68 12.67 0.96
CA ASP A 237 23.12 12.83 0.70
C ASP A 237 23.88 11.55 1.10
N GLU A 238 24.81 11.11 0.24
CA GLU A 238 25.57 9.86 0.42
C GLU A 238 26.52 9.90 1.63
N GLN A 239 26.77 11.07 2.22
CA GLN A 239 27.62 11.21 3.41
C GLN A 239 26.92 10.89 4.74
N SER A 240 25.59 10.71 4.77
CA SER A 240 24.84 10.38 5.99
C SER A 240 24.40 8.90 6.07
N THR A 241 25.06 8.01 5.34
CA THR A 241 24.80 6.55 5.37
C THR A 241 25.68 5.78 6.37
N ASP A 242 26.34 6.45 7.31
CA ASP A 242 27.18 5.80 8.33
C ASP A 242 26.40 5.35 9.59
N ASP A 243 25.13 5.76 9.71
CA ASP A 243 24.21 5.21 10.73
C ASP A 243 23.49 3.99 10.15
N GLY A 244 23.91 2.80 10.60
CA GLY A 244 23.55 1.46 10.11
C GLY A 244 22.07 1.05 10.07
N CYS A 245 21.12 1.99 9.98
CA CYS A 245 19.74 1.71 9.65
C CYS A 245 19.64 1.17 8.21
N LYS A 246 19.15 -0.07 8.04
CA LYS A 246 18.73 -0.60 6.72
C LYS A 246 17.53 0.21 6.21
N ARG A 247 17.79 1.30 5.52
CA ARG A 247 16.79 2.17 4.89
C ARG A 247 16.54 1.71 3.45
N PHE A 248 15.28 1.67 3.02
CA PHE A 248 14.94 1.38 1.63
C PHE A 248 15.27 2.62 0.77
N VAL A 249 16.47 2.62 0.20
CA VAL A 249 16.97 3.67 -0.69
C VAL A 249 16.74 3.21 -2.13
N GLU A 250 15.85 3.88 -2.83
CA GLU A 250 15.72 3.71 -4.27
C GLU A 250 16.71 4.63 -4.99
N ARG A 251 17.25 4.19 -6.12
CA ARG A 251 18.09 5.04 -6.98
C ARG A 251 17.19 5.78 -7.97
N PHE A 252 17.12 7.11 -7.84
CA PHE A 252 16.36 7.99 -8.75
C PHE A 252 17.33 8.92 -9.48
N GLY A 253 17.50 8.67 -10.79
CA GLY A 253 18.61 9.24 -11.54
C GLY A 253 19.96 8.80 -10.96
N ASN A 254 20.80 9.76 -10.57
CA ASN A 254 22.11 9.51 -9.94
C ASN A 254 22.07 9.57 -8.40
N TYR A 255 20.89 9.73 -7.80
CA TYR A 255 20.75 9.96 -6.36
C TYR A 255 20.11 8.79 -5.64
N ALA A 256 20.56 8.59 -4.40
CA ALA A 256 19.80 7.91 -3.38
C ALA A 256 18.59 8.79 -3.02
N VAL A 257 17.38 8.27 -3.20
CA VAL A 257 16.18 8.94 -2.72
C VAL A 257 15.42 8.05 -1.74
N ARG A 258 14.85 8.70 -0.74
CA ARG A 258 13.86 8.10 0.15
C ARG A 258 12.50 8.29 -0.49
N GLN A 259 11.85 7.21 -0.85
CA GLN A 259 10.43 7.26 -1.18
C GLN A 259 9.66 7.31 0.14
N ILE A 260 8.88 8.36 0.35
CA ILE A 260 7.85 8.34 1.38
C ILE A 260 6.64 7.68 0.72
N ALA A 261 6.63 6.35 0.72
CA ALA A 261 5.42 5.61 0.41
C ALA A 261 4.53 5.70 1.64
N ASP A 262 3.33 6.27 1.47
CA ASP A 262 2.22 6.07 2.40
C ASP A 262 1.70 4.64 2.23
N SER A 263 2.55 3.66 2.54
CA SER A 263 2.05 2.44 3.14
C SER A 263 1.68 2.85 4.55
N SER A 264 0.39 2.89 4.85
CA SER A 264 -0.15 2.83 6.20
C SER A 264 0.27 1.52 6.89
N GLY A 265 1.56 1.25 6.98
CA GLY A 265 2.12 0.33 7.94
C GLY A 265 2.22 1.13 9.22
N GLU A 266 1.55 0.67 10.28
CA GLU A 266 1.79 1.16 11.63
C GLU A 266 3.32 1.19 11.84
N SER A 267 3.86 2.40 12.05
CA SER A 267 5.22 2.56 12.55
C SER A 267 5.22 1.96 13.94
N VAL A 268 5.71 0.73 14.08
CA VAL A 268 5.91 0.13 15.39
C VAL A 268 7.12 0.82 16.00
N ASN A 269 6.87 1.67 17.00
CA ASN A 269 7.90 2.34 17.78
C ASN A 269 8.14 1.56 19.07
N VAL A 270 9.19 0.75 19.11
CA VAL A 270 9.63 0.12 20.36
C VAL A 270 10.53 1.10 21.11
N SER A 271 10.19 1.37 22.38
CA SER A 271 10.92 2.29 23.25
C SER A 271 11.30 1.63 24.59
N PHE A 272 12.35 2.15 25.21
CA PHE A 272 12.83 1.75 26.53
C PHE A 272 12.31 2.72 27.57
N TYR A 273 11.51 2.25 28.53
CA TYR A 273 10.89 3.07 29.56
C TYR A 273 11.50 2.82 30.94
N VAL A 274 11.64 3.87 31.71
CA VAL A 274 11.96 3.87 33.15
C VAL A 274 10.88 4.62 33.90
N LYS A 275 10.90 4.61 35.25
CA LYS A 275 9.99 5.48 36.02
C LYS A 275 10.27 6.94 35.70
N ALA A 276 9.23 7.78 35.72
CA ALA A 276 9.37 9.22 35.48
C ALA A 276 10.36 9.89 36.46
N GLU A 277 10.46 9.37 37.68
CA GLU A 277 11.38 9.84 38.73
C GLU A 277 12.79 9.21 38.66
N ASP A 278 13.05 8.29 37.72
CA ASP A 278 14.34 7.62 37.62
C ASP A 278 15.45 8.59 37.16
N PRO A 279 16.66 8.52 37.77
CA PRO A 279 17.77 9.38 37.38
C PRO A 279 18.32 9.10 35.98
N ALA A 280 18.11 7.89 35.42
CA ALA A 280 18.63 7.55 34.10
C ALA A 280 17.86 8.26 32.98
N THR A 281 18.59 8.95 32.11
CA THR A 281 18.06 9.69 30.96
C THR A 281 18.37 9.03 29.63
N THR A 282 19.43 8.22 29.57
CA THR A 282 19.89 7.49 28.39
C THR A 282 19.99 5.99 28.66
N LEU A 283 20.01 5.18 27.61
CA LEU A 283 20.14 3.73 27.73
C LEU A 283 21.52 3.30 28.29
N GLU A 284 22.56 4.08 28.02
CA GLU A 284 23.90 3.86 28.58
C GLU A 284 23.94 3.95 30.12
N GLU A 285 23.19 4.91 30.69
CA GLU A 285 23.06 5.07 32.15
C GLU A 285 22.28 3.92 32.79
N ALA A 286 21.36 3.32 32.03
CA ALA A 286 20.54 2.19 32.45
C ALA A 286 21.12 0.82 32.06
N ARG A 287 22.37 0.74 31.57
CA ARG A 287 22.98 -0.52 31.07
C ARG A 287 22.97 -1.68 32.07
N ASP A 288 23.06 -1.35 33.37
CA ASP A 288 23.17 -2.31 34.46
C ASP A 288 21.78 -2.67 35.03
N TYR A 289 20.71 -2.12 34.46
CA TYR A 289 19.34 -2.40 34.87
C TYR A 289 18.86 -3.74 34.31
N THR A 290 17.91 -4.35 35.02
CA THR A 290 17.09 -5.41 34.46
C THR A 290 15.88 -4.79 33.78
N PHE A 291 15.67 -5.10 32.51
CA PHE A 291 14.55 -4.67 31.70
C PHE A 291 13.45 -5.74 31.64
N GLY A 292 12.23 -5.35 31.96
CA GLY A 292 11.04 -6.17 31.76
C GLY A 292 10.61 -6.21 30.29
N ILE A 293 10.23 -7.38 29.81
CA ILE A 293 9.71 -7.60 28.45
C ILE A 293 8.47 -8.50 28.50
N LEU A 294 7.59 -8.40 27.50
CA LEU A 294 6.46 -9.31 27.36
C LEU A 294 6.91 -10.64 26.73
N ALA A 295 6.47 -11.75 27.30
CA ALA A 295 6.85 -13.09 26.87
C ALA A 295 6.22 -13.51 25.53
N SER A 296 5.11 -12.87 25.13
CA SER A 296 4.32 -13.29 23.96
C SER A 296 3.82 -12.16 23.07
N LEU A 297 3.55 -10.99 23.65
CA LEU A 297 3.10 -9.82 22.89
C LEU A 297 4.30 -9.11 22.28
N ASP A 298 4.21 -8.85 20.97
CA ASP A 298 5.16 -8.02 20.21
C ASP A 298 6.63 -8.44 20.30
N ARG A 299 6.85 -9.75 20.37
CA ARG A 299 8.16 -10.32 20.64
C ARG A 299 9.18 -10.05 19.53
N GLU A 300 8.75 -10.18 18.27
CA GLU A 300 9.60 -9.96 17.10
C GLU A 300 10.18 -8.53 17.08
N ASN A 301 9.34 -7.54 17.36
CA ASN A 301 9.73 -6.14 17.40
C ASN A 301 10.62 -5.84 18.63
N THR A 302 10.28 -6.41 19.79
CA THR A 302 11.08 -6.28 21.02
C THR A 302 12.47 -6.91 20.87
N ASP A 303 12.57 -8.09 20.27
CA ASP A 303 13.84 -8.79 20.00
C ASP A 303 14.72 -8.02 19.03
N ALA A 304 14.11 -7.43 18.00
CA ALA A 304 14.83 -6.60 17.04
C ALA A 304 15.39 -5.32 17.70
N ALA A 305 14.62 -4.68 18.59
CA ALA A 305 15.08 -3.53 19.36
C ALA A 305 16.25 -3.90 20.28
N LEU A 306 16.15 -5.01 21.02
CA LEU A 306 17.24 -5.50 21.88
C LEU A 306 18.52 -5.83 21.09
N SER A 307 18.37 -6.43 19.90
CA SER A 307 19.50 -6.74 19.02
C SER A 307 20.17 -5.47 18.47
N ALA A 308 19.38 -4.43 18.16
CA ALA A 308 19.89 -3.15 17.70
C ALA A 308 20.72 -2.44 18.78
N VAL A 309 20.26 -2.47 20.03
CA VAL A 309 21.03 -1.95 21.19
C VAL A 309 22.37 -2.65 21.31
N GLU A 310 22.38 -3.99 21.23
CA GLU A 310 23.61 -4.78 21.36
C GLU A 310 24.62 -4.47 20.24
N GLU A 311 24.12 -4.24 19.01
CA GLU A 311 24.94 -3.90 17.84
C GLU A 311 25.47 -2.45 17.90
N GLN A 312 24.64 -1.48 18.32
CA GLN A 312 24.98 -0.05 18.30
C GLN A 312 25.76 0.40 19.53
N GLN A 313 25.36 -0.05 20.71
CA GLN A 313 25.91 0.40 21.99
C GLN A 313 26.98 -0.54 22.56
N GLY A 314 27.11 -1.75 22.00
CA GLY A 314 28.15 -2.70 22.35
C GLY A 314 28.01 -3.31 23.75
N PHE A 315 26.81 -3.27 24.34
CA PHE A 315 26.48 -3.94 25.60
C PHE A 315 25.16 -4.71 25.51
N THR A 316 25.05 -5.77 26.31
CA THR A 316 23.83 -6.60 26.37
C THR A 316 23.02 -6.24 27.62
N LEU A 317 21.74 -5.91 27.44
CA LEU A 317 20.81 -5.63 28.54
C LEU A 317 20.37 -6.91 29.26
N GLN A 318 20.20 -6.83 30.58
CA GLN A 318 19.59 -7.93 31.33
C GLN A 318 18.08 -7.90 31.15
N ILE A 319 17.46 -9.04 30.82
CA ILE A 319 16.02 -9.11 30.55
C ILE A 319 15.27 -10.03 31.51
N ARG A 320 14.03 -9.68 31.82
CA ARG A 320 13.08 -10.52 32.59
C ARG A 320 11.72 -10.54 31.90
N GLU A 321 11.19 -11.73 31.68
CA GLU A 321 9.94 -11.93 30.94
C GLU A 321 8.71 -11.92 31.84
N TYR A 322 7.64 -11.29 31.35
CA TYR A 322 6.34 -11.21 32.01
C TYR A 322 5.21 -11.64 31.07
N ASN A 323 4.19 -12.31 31.61
CA ASN A 323 3.13 -12.92 30.80
C ASN A 323 1.98 -11.96 30.46
N GLY A 324 2.02 -10.72 30.94
CA GLY A 324 0.98 -9.73 30.68
C GLY A 324 1.38 -8.31 31.02
N LEU A 325 0.67 -7.35 30.42
CA LEU A 325 0.90 -5.91 30.58
C LEU A 325 0.85 -5.45 32.03
N THR A 326 -0.13 -5.92 32.81
CA THR A 326 -0.25 -5.53 34.23
C THR A 326 0.93 -6.02 35.06
N GLN A 327 1.38 -7.27 34.85
CA GLN A 327 2.55 -7.81 35.55
C GLN A 327 3.84 -7.06 35.20
N LEU A 328 3.97 -6.64 33.94
CA LEU A 328 5.09 -5.84 33.49
C LEU A 328 5.08 -4.44 34.13
N ALA A 329 3.91 -3.80 34.19
CA ALA A 329 3.73 -2.51 34.84
C ALA A 329 3.98 -2.59 36.36
N ASP A 330 3.42 -3.59 37.04
CA ASP A 330 3.65 -3.83 38.47
C ASP A 330 5.14 -4.05 38.74
N ALA A 331 5.81 -4.86 37.92
CA ALA A 331 7.23 -5.10 38.09
C ALA A 331 8.07 -3.82 37.98
N LEU A 332 7.70 -2.91 37.07
CA LEU A 332 8.34 -1.61 36.99
C LEU A 332 8.03 -0.77 38.22
N LEU A 333 6.74 -0.58 38.55
CA LEU A 333 6.28 0.30 39.64
C LEU A 333 6.74 -0.17 41.03
N ASP A 334 6.81 -1.48 41.27
CA ASP A 334 7.31 -2.08 42.50
C ASP A 334 8.85 -2.10 42.56
N GLY A 335 9.52 -1.77 41.44
CA GLY A 335 10.98 -1.75 41.33
C GLY A 335 11.61 -3.14 41.26
N GLU A 336 10.86 -4.16 40.83
CA GLU A 336 11.41 -5.47 40.51
C GLU A 336 12.32 -5.43 39.26
N VAL A 337 12.04 -4.52 38.34
CA VAL A 337 12.86 -4.19 37.17
C VAL A 337 13.19 -2.70 37.16
N GLY A 338 14.35 -2.35 36.61
CA GLY A 338 14.80 -0.95 36.50
C GLY A 338 14.21 -0.23 35.28
N GLY A 339 13.76 -0.98 34.28
CA GLY A 339 13.08 -0.45 33.10
C GLY A 339 12.23 -1.51 32.42
N ILE A 340 11.48 -1.12 31.38
CA ILE A 340 10.71 -2.03 30.52
C ILE A 340 10.94 -1.69 29.06
N VAL A 341 10.82 -2.68 28.18
CA VAL A 341 10.80 -2.48 26.73
C VAL A 341 9.39 -2.71 26.26
N LEU A 342 8.81 -1.70 25.62
CA LEU A 342 7.43 -1.75 25.18
C LEU A 342 7.25 -0.94 23.90
N ASN A 343 6.37 -1.42 23.03
CA ASN A 343 5.91 -0.65 21.88
C ASN A 343 4.95 0.44 22.35
N GLU A 344 5.14 1.65 21.81
CA GLU A 344 4.36 2.85 22.13
C GLU A 344 2.85 2.59 22.00
N GLY A 345 2.43 1.78 21.04
CA GLY A 345 1.02 1.41 20.86
C GLY A 345 0.41 0.59 22.02
N TYR A 346 1.22 -0.04 22.88
CA TYR A 346 0.71 -0.69 24.10
C TYR A 346 0.68 0.24 25.31
N VAL A 347 1.32 1.41 25.25
CA VAL A 347 1.25 2.40 26.33
C VAL A 347 -0.18 2.89 26.47
N ASP A 348 -0.82 3.23 25.35
CA ASP A 348 -2.23 3.68 25.30
C ASP A 348 -3.21 2.60 25.79
N VAL A 349 -2.84 1.32 25.72
CA VAL A 349 -3.68 0.21 26.20
C VAL A 349 -3.83 0.24 27.72
N TYR A 350 -2.86 0.81 28.46
CA TYR A 350 -2.96 0.92 29.92
C TYR A 350 -4.08 1.87 30.36
N ASP A 351 -4.44 2.86 29.54
CA ASP A 351 -5.56 3.78 29.81
C ASP A 351 -6.91 3.05 29.88
N GLU A 352 -7.00 1.88 29.25
CA GLU A 352 -8.20 1.04 29.27
C GLU A 352 -8.22 0.04 30.45
N ILE A 353 -7.10 -0.15 31.16
CA ILE A 353 -6.99 -1.13 32.24
C ILE A 353 -7.33 -0.49 33.59
N PRO A 354 -8.32 -1.01 34.34
CA PRO A 354 -8.64 -0.50 35.68
C PRO A 354 -7.42 -0.52 36.61
N ASN A 355 -7.14 0.62 37.24
CA ASN A 355 -6.00 0.90 38.13
C ASN A 355 -4.64 1.17 37.44
N TYR A 356 -4.59 1.26 36.10
CA TYR A 356 -3.36 1.60 35.36
C TYR A 356 -3.53 2.81 34.43
N THR A 357 -4.62 3.57 34.57
CA THR A 357 -4.91 4.77 33.75
C THR A 357 -3.84 5.85 33.85
N ASP A 358 -3.11 5.88 34.96
CA ASP A 358 -2.07 6.89 35.21
C ASP A 358 -0.67 6.31 34.95
N PHE A 359 -0.58 5.12 34.33
CA PHE A 359 0.70 4.44 34.10
C PHE A 359 1.56 5.19 33.09
N ALA A 360 0.97 5.73 32.02
CA ALA A 360 1.67 6.53 31.03
C ALA A 360 2.38 7.75 31.64
N ASP A 361 1.74 8.39 32.64
CA ASP A 361 2.31 9.53 33.37
C ASP A 361 3.44 9.13 34.35
N GLN A 362 3.49 7.87 34.75
CA GLN A 362 4.47 7.34 35.72
C GLN A 362 5.75 6.81 35.07
N ILE A 363 5.78 6.74 33.74
CA ILE A 363 6.93 6.24 32.98
C ILE A 363 7.48 7.32 32.05
N ARG A 364 8.76 7.18 31.69
CA ARG A 364 9.45 8.06 30.74
C ARG A 364 10.32 7.21 29.83
N ALA A 365 10.26 7.48 28.52
CA ALA A 365 11.16 6.88 27.56
C ALA A 365 12.59 7.41 27.71
N LEU A 366 13.59 6.53 27.66
CA LEU A 366 15.00 6.89 27.61
C LEU A 366 15.34 7.50 26.25
N GLN A 367 16.18 8.52 26.24
CA GLN A 367 16.66 9.15 25.01
C GLN A 367 17.58 8.20 24.25
N GLY A 368 17.31 7.95 22.97
CA GLY A 368 18.33 7.39 22.06
C GLY A 368 17.89 6.36 21.02
N GLU A 369 16.87 5.53 21.26
CA GLU A 369 16.51 4.46 20.31
C GLU A 369 15.00 4.23 20.29
N SER A 370 14.31 4.95 19.38
CA SER A 370 13.03 4.50 18.85
C SER A 370 13.34 3.69 17.60
N LEU A 371 13.09 2.37 17.65
CA LEU A 371 13.21 1.54 16.45
C LEU A 371 11.91 1.66 15.67
N GLU A 372 11.86 2.51 14.65
CA GLU A 372 10.76 2.51 13.67
C GLU A 372 10.87 1.25 12.81
N GLN A 373 10.03 0.25 13.09
CA GLN A 373 9.79 -0.83 12.14
C GLN A 373 8.53 -0.54 11.34
N THR A 374 8.68 -0.43 10.02
CA THR A 374 7.54 -0.53 9.12
C THR A 374 7.09 -1.99 9.10
N GLN A 375 5.92 -2.29 9.69
CA GLN A 375 5.34 -3.60 9.47
C GLN A 375 5.07 -3.78 7.97
N ASN A 376 5.74 -4.76 7.37
CA ASN A 376 5.13 -5.46 6.24
C ASN A 376 3.91 -6.19 6.82
N GLU A 377 2.71 -5.89 6.33
CA GLU A 377 1.57 -6.80 6.46
C GLU A 377 1.87 -8.11 5.71
N ASN A 378 2.75 -8.92 6.27
CA ASN A 378 2.83 -10.35 6.02
C ASN A 378 2.43 -11.06 7.32
N ALA A 379 1.28 -10.68 7.88
CA ALA A 379 0.55 -11.64 8.69
C ALA A 379 0.12 -12.78 7.75
N PRO A 380 0.42 -14.06 8.07
CA PRO A 380 -0.18 -15.17 7.35
C PRO A 380 -1.69 -14.99 7.44
N SER A 381 -2.38 -14.92 6.30
CA SER A 381 -3.84 -14.88 6.29
C SER A 381 -4.33 -15.97 7.23
N SER A 382 -5.04 -15.56 8.27
CA SER A 382 -5.70 -16.44 9.21
C SER A 382 -6.35 -17.58 8.45
N THR A 383 -6.10 -18.79 8.93
CA THR A 383 -6.69 -20.04 8.48
C THR A 383 -8.18 -19.83 8.28
N VAL A 384 -8.64 -19.69 7.04
CA VAL A 384 -10.07 -19.73 6.73
C VAL A 384 -10.43 -21.21 6.76
N ALA A 385 -10.95 -21.63 7.91
CA ALA A 385 -11.75 -22.84 7.99
C ALA A 385 -12.91 -22.72 6.99
N ASP A 386 -13.17 -23.85 6.33
CA ASP A 386 -14.14 -24.10 5.26
C ASP A 386 -15.60 -23.95 5.73
N ASP A 387 -16.01 -22.73 6.05
CA ASP A 387 -17.42 -22.37 6.19
C ASP A 387 -17.57 -20.92 5.74
N GLY A 388 -18.52 -20.66 4.82
CA GLY A 388 -18.71 -19.39 4.10
C GLY A 388 -19.16 -18.20 4.95
N VAL A 389 -18.47 -17.92 6.05
CA VAL A 389 -18.71 -16.84 6.99
C VAL A 389 -17.56 -15.84 6.91
N ILE A 390 -17.89 -14.58 6.64
CA ILE A 390 -16.95 -13.47 6.69
C ILE A 390 -17.00 -12.91 8.11
N ASN A 391 -15.89 -13.00 8.84
CA ASN A 391 -15.73 -12.27 10.10
C ASN A 391 -15.24 -10.86 9.78
N ILE A 392 -16.14 -9.89 9.89
CA ILE A 392 -15.82 -8.47 9.75
C ILE A 392 -15.58 -7.94 11.16
N TYR A 393 -14.34 -7.57 11.47
CA TYR A 393 -14.03 -6.80 12.67
C TYR A 393 -14.27 -5.32 12.37
N ILE A 394 -15.29 -4.75 13.01
CA ILE A 394 -15.61 -3.32 12.93
C ILE A 394 -15.17 -2.72 14.25
N SER A 395 -14.02 -2.05 14.26
CA SER A 395 -13.55 -1.25 15.39
C SER A 395 -13.86 0.22 15.16
N GLY A 396 -14.57 0.82 16.11
CA GLY A 396 -14.77 2.27 16.17
C GLY A 396 -13.97 2.81 17.35
N SER A 397 -12.93 3.60 17.07
CA SER A 397 -12.19 4.33 18.11
C SER A 397 -12.99 5.58 18.50
N ASP A 398 -13.33 5.71 19.77
CA ASP A 398 -14.03 6.88 20.32
C ASP A 398 -13.00 7.92 20.79
N THR A 399 -12.28 8.52 19.84
CA THR A 399 -11.36 9.64 20.10
C THR A 399 -12.01 10.96 19.68
N ARG A 400 -12.19 11.87 20.64
CA ARG A 400 -12.60 13.26 20.37
C ARG A 400 -11.34 14.12 20.26
N ALA A 401 -11.14 14.76 19.11
CA ALA A 401 -10.12 15.79 18.96
C ALA A 401 -10.43 16.97 19.89
N THR A 402 -9.65 17.11 20.97
CA THR A 402 -9.64 18.33 21.79
C THR A 402 -8.84 19.40 21.04
N SER A 403 -9.55 20.42 20.58
CA SER A 403 -9.02 21.63 19.92
C SER A 403 -8.34 22.60 20.86
#